data_AF-H3KD42-F1
#
_entry.id   AF-H3KD42-F1
#
_cell.length_a   1.000
_cell.length_b   1.000
_cell.length_c   1.000
_cell.angle_alpha   90.00
_cell.angle_beta   90.00
_cell.angle_gamma   90.00
#
_symmetry.space_group_name_H-M   'P 1'
#
loop_
_entity.id
_entity.type
_entity.pdbx_description
1 polymer ?
#
loop_
_entity_poly.entity_id
_entity_poly.type
_entity_poly.pdbx_seq_one_letter_code
_entity_poly.pdbx_strand_id
1 'polypeptide(L)'
;MTESSIEIGAVSNRWKVIALLAGPLFGLITYYLLPTEYVSPAGELTQFGHAGRACLGVTVWMAIWWFTEALPIAATAMLPLVAYPLLQIATPAKTFSNYASGTIFLFLGGFLLAAAIHRWHLDRRIALQTLRVFGTKPNQMIAGLMTSTAFMSAWVSNTATAAMMVPIAVAVMGVVRSAQPTEQIGEDEHKWGVGVLLSIAYAASIGGMATLIGSPPNGIFARFVEQTYDTPVTFLAWMKVALPVT
;
A
#
# COMPACT_ATOMS: atom_id res chain seq x y z
N MET A 1 -27.02 -19.45 12.64
CA MET A 1 -25.93 -18.87 11.83
C MET A 1 -26.21 -17.39 11.70
N THR A 2 -25.68 -16.60 12.61
CA THR A 2 -25.73 -15.13 12.54
C THR A 2 -24.76 -14.72 11.46
N GLU A 3 -25.27 -14.20 10.35
CA GLU A 3 -24.43 -13.49 9.39
C GLU A 3 -23.74 -12.35 10.15
N SER A 4 -22.41 -12.39 10.18
CA SER A 4 -21.61 -11.25 10.61
C SER A 4 -21.93 -10.10 9.66
N SER A 5 -22.77 -9.16 10.11
CA SER A 5 -23.14 -7.94 9.40
C SER A 5 -22.01 -6.90 9.36
N ILE A 6 -20.77 -7.31 9.62
CA ILE A 6 -19.61 -6.45 9.54
C ILE A 6 -19.28 -6.35 8.04
N GLU A 7 -19.86 -5.35 7.36
CA GLU A 7 -19.37 -4.88 6.08
C GLU A 7 -17.92 -4.40 6.29
N ILE A 8 -16.94 -5.28 6.06
CA ILE A 8 -15.50 -4.92 6.04
C ILE A 8 -15.18 -4.30 4.67
N GLY A 9 -15.98 -3.31 4.27
CA GLY A 9 -15.78 -2.53 3.06
C GLY A 9 -16.09 -1.08 3.37
N ALA A 10 -15.24 -0.16 2.91
CA ALA A 10 -15.43 1.28 3.15
C ALA A 10 -16.74 1.83 2.56
N VAL A 11 -17.39 1.08 1.66
CA VAL A 11 -18.60 1.47 0.94
C VAL A 11 -19.54 0.28 0.76
N SER A 12 -20.85 0.52 0.89
CA SER A 12 -21.86 -0.54 0.76
C SER A 12 -21.92 -1.12 -0.65
N ASN A 13 -22.43 -2.35 -0.77
CA ASN A 13 -22.51 -3.06 -2.06
C ASN A 13 -23.30 -2.29 -3.14
N ARG A 14 -24.34 -1.54 -2.77
CA ARG A 14 -25.10 -0.71 -3.70
C ARG A 14 -24.23 0.38 -4.33
N TRP A 15 -23.38 1.02 -3.52
CA TRP A 15 -22.47 2.05 -4.00
C TRP A 15 -21.40 1.48 -4.93
N LYS A 16 -20.90 0.28 -4.66
CA LYS A 16 -19.94 -0.38 -5.56
C LYS A 16 -20.54 -0.63 -6.94
N VAL A 17 -21.80 -1.04 -7.02
CA VAL A 17 -22.51 -1.21 -8.31
C VAL A 17 -22.69 0.13 -9.03
N ILE A 18 -23.07 1.19 -8.31
CA ILE A 18 -23.17 2.53 -8.89
C ILE A 18 -21.81 2.96 -9.44
N ALA A 19 -20.74 2.80 -8.67
CA ALA A 19 -19.39 3.17 -9.09
C ALA A 19 -18.86 2.32 -10.26
N LEU A 20 -19.25 1.04 -10.31
CA LEU A 20 -18.93 0.13 -11.40
C LEU A 20 -19.45 0.68 -12.74
N LEU A 21 -20.68 1.21 -12.75
CA LEU A 21 -21.30 1.83 -13.92
C LEU A 21 -20.82 3.27 -14.14
N ALA A 22 -20.54 4.01 -13.07
CA ALA A 22 -20.08 5.39 -13.14
C ALA A 22 -18.70 5.49 -13.82
N GLY A 23 -17.77 4.58 -13.52
CA GLY A 23 -16.43 4.56 -14.13
C GLY A 23 -16.44 4.70 -15.66
N PRO A 24 -17.01 3.76 -16.42
CA PRO A 24 -17.06 3.84 -17.88
C PRO A 24 -17.89 5.03 -18.37
N LEU A 25 -18.99 5.39 -17.68
CA LEU A 25 -19.81 6.54 -18.05
C LEU A 25 -19.01 7.85 -17.98
N PHE A 26 -18.33 8.11 -16.86
CA PHE A 26 -17.49 9.29 -16.71
C PHE A 26 -16.28 9.24 -17.63
N GLY A 27 -15.70 8.06 -17.89
CA GLY A 27 -14.64 7.90 -18.89
C GLY A 27 -15.09 8.31 -20.29
N LEU A 28 -16.30 7.92 -20.71
CA LEU A 28 -16.90 8.34 -21.97
C LEU A 28 -17.22 9.83 -22.00
N ILE A 29 -17.81 10.36 -20.93
CA ILE A 29 -18.08 11.80 -20.79
C ILE A 29 -16.78 12.59 -20.93
N THR A 30 -15.71 12.19 -20.23
CA THR A 30 -14.38 12.80 -20.36
C THR A 30 -13.86 12.74 -21.79
N TYR A 31 -13.97 11.59 -22.46
CA TYR A 31 -13.55 11.47 -23.86
C TYR A 31 -14.25 12.49 -24.76
N TYR A 32 -15.59 12.62 -24.66
CA TYR A 32 -16.38 13.50 -25.52
C TYR A 32 -16.28 14.98 -25.14
N LEU A 33 -16.10 15.31 -23.86
CA LEU A 33 -15.92 16.69 -23.39
C LEU A 33 -14.54 17.28 -23.75
N LEU A 34 -13.52 16.44 -23.91
CA LEU A 34 -12.18 16.92 -24.26
C LEU A 34 -12.15 17.52 -25.67
N PRO A 35 -11.50 18.68 -25.85
CA PRO A 35 -11.35 19.29 -27.16
C PRO A 35 -10.44 18.44 -28.04
N THR A 36 -10.60 18.57 -29.36
CA THR A 36 -9.73 17.94 -30.36
C THR A 36 -8.42 18.69 -30.56
N GLU A 37 -8.34 19.94 -30.08
CA GLU A 37 -7.20 20.84 -30.27
C GLU A 37 -6.98 21.65 -29.00
N TYR A 38 -5.72 21.97 -28.70
CA TYR A 38 -5.35 22.83 -27.59
C TYR A 38 -4.15 23.70 -27.97
N VAL A 39 -4.03 24.86 -27.32
CA VAL A 39 -2.89 25.75 -27.49
C VAL A 39 -1.79 25.26 -26.55
N SER A 40 -0.65 24.87 -27.13
CA SER A 40 0.53 24.47 -26.36
C SER A 40 1.11 25.66 -25.57
N PRO A 41 1.97 25.42 -24.56
CA PRO A 41 2.67 26.51 -23.87
C PRO A 41 3.50 27.43 -24.78
N ALA A 42 3.83 26.96 -25.99
CA ALA A 42 4.53 27.74 -27.02
C ALA A 42 3.58 28.59 -27.90
N GLY A 43 2.27 28.55 -27.66
CA GLY A 43 1.27 29.29 -28.44
C GLY A 43 0.78 28.59 -29.70
N GLU A 44 1.25 27.36 -29.98
CA GLU A 44 0.89 26.61 -31.18
C GLU A 44 -0.39 25.78 -30.97
N LEU A 45 -1.30 25.78 -31.96
CA LEU A 45 -2.45 24.87 -32.01
C LEU A 45 -1.97 23.44 -32.26
N THR A 46 -2.14 22.58 -31.28
CA THR A 46 -1.73 21.18 -31.30
C THR A 46 -2.94 20.26 -31.21
N GLN A 47 -2.95 19.19 -32.00
CA GLN A 47 -4.05 18.23 -31.99
C GLN A 47 -4.02 17.36 -30.74
N PHE A 48 -5.13 17.30 -30.03
CA PHE A 48 -5.37 16.33 -28.98
C PHE A 48 -6.05 15.11 -29.59
N GLY A 49 -5.22 14.23 -30.15
CA GLY A 49 -5.66 13.06 -30.91
C GLY A 49 -6.51 12.07 -30.10
N HIS A 50 -7.20 11.18 -30.83
CA HIS A 50 -8.06 10.13 -30.26
C HIS A 50 -7.40 9.36 -29.11
N ALA A 51 -6.15 8.91 -29.30
CA ALA A 51 -5.42 8.14 -28.31
C ALA A 51 -5.22 8.90 -26.99
N GLY A 52 -4.94 10.21 -27.03
CA GLY A 52 -4.78 11.04 -25.83
C GLY A 52 -6.08 11.20 -25.05
N ARG A 53 -7.17 11.48 -25.76
CA ARG A 53 -8.52 11.60 -25.18
C ARG A 53 -9.00 10.28 -24.58
N ALA A 54 -8.80 9.18 -25.30
CA ALA A 54 -9.19 7.84 -24.85
C ALA A 54 -8.36 7.40 -23.64
N CYS A 55 -7.05 7.70 -23.63
CA CYS A 55 -6.18 7.49 -22.47
C CYS A 55 -6.68 8.22 -21.22
N LEU A 56 -7.05 9.50 -21.34
CA LEU A 56 -7.59 10.25 -20.21
C LEU A 56 -8.95 9.72 -19.76
N GLY A 57 -9.82 9.33 -20.70
CA GLY A 57 -11.11 8.70 -20.39
C GLY A 57 -10.95 7.39 -19.61
N VAL A 58 -10.04 6.51 -20.04
CA VAL A 58 -9.70 5.28 -19.29
C VAL A 58 -9.08 5.62 -17.94
N THR A 59 -8.25 6.67 -17.85
CA THR A 59 -7.66 7.11 -16.58
C THR A 59 -8.73 7.56 -15.57
N VAL A 60 -9.72 8.35 -16.01
CA VAL A 60 -10.85 8.77 -15.16
C VAL A 60 -11.69 7.58 -14.73
N TRP A 61 -11.95 6.65 -15.65
CA TRP A 61 -12.64 5.40 -15.33
C TRP A 61 -11.89 4.63 -14.22
N MET A 62 -10.59 4.40 -14.40
CA MET A 62 -9.77 3.70 -13.40
C MET A 62 -9.72 4.45 -12.07
N ALA A 63 -9.61 5.78 -12.09
CA ALA A 63 -9.60 6.59 -10.87
C ALA A 63 -10.88 6.39 -10.06
N ILE A 64 -12.05 6.45 -10.70
CA ILE A 64 -13.33 6.20 -10.03
C ILE A 64 -13.35 4.81 -9.41
N TRP A 65 -12.96 3.77 -10.16
CA TRP A 65 -12.93 2.40 -9.66
C TRP A 65 -11.94 2.19 -8.52
N TRP A 66 -10.78 2.85 -8.53
CA TRP A 66 -9.81 2.77 -7.44
C TRP A 66 -10.28 3.50 -6.18
N PHE A 67 -10.80 4.73 -6.30
CA PHE A 67 -11.25 5.50 -5.13
C PHE A 67 -12.50 4.93 -4.47
N THR A 68 -13.36 4.26 -5.24
CA THR A 68 -14.59 3.64 -4.73
C THR A 68 -14.44 2.16 -4.40
N GLU A 69 -13.31 1.55 -4.78
CA GLU A 69 -13.08 0.11 -4.72
C GLU A 69 -14.25 -0.70 -5.33
N ALA A 70 -14.76 -0.22 -6.48
CA ALA A 70 -15.85 -0.89 -7.22
C ALA A 70 -15.47 -2.32 -7.65
N LEU A 71 -14.18 -2.52 -7.93
CA LEU A 71 -13.53 -3.82 -8.16
C LEU A 71 -12.23 -3.88 -7.36
N PRO A 72 -11.68 -5.08 -7.10
CA PRO A 72 -10.34 -5.22 -6.53
C PRO A 72 -9.31 -4.40 -7.32
N ILE A 73 -8.40 -3.71 -6.62
CA ILE A 73 -7.43 -2.77 -7.21
C ILE A 73 -6.67 -3.40 -8.39
N ALA A 74 -6.30 -4.69 -8.26
CA ALA A 74 -5.63 -5.45 -9.31
C ALA A 74 -6.49 -5.67 -10.56
N ALA A 75 -7.80 -5.92 -10.41
CA ALA A 75 -8.72 -6.08 -11.53
C ALA A 75 -8.89 -4.75 -12.30
N THR A 76 -9.03 -3.63 -11.58
CA THR A 76 -9.02 -2.29 -12.19
C THR A 76 -7.70 -2.03 -12.91
N ALA A 77 -6.57 -2.42 -12.33
CA ALA A 77 -5.25 -2.25 -12.94
C ALA A 77 -5.04 -3.12 -14.21
N MET A 78 -5.89 -4.13 -14.46
CA MET A 78 -5.88 -4.91 -15.71
C MET A 78 -6.69 -4.26 -16.82
N LEU A 79 -7.51 -3.24 -16.55
CA LEU A 79 -8.34 -2.58 -17.55
C LEU A 79 -7.54 -2.09 -18.78
N PRO A 80 -6.35 -1.47 -18.64
CA PRO A 80 -5.55 -1.06 -19.79
C PRO A 80 -5.17 -2.20 -20.74
N LEU A 81 -5.00 -3.44 -20.26
CA LEU A 81 -4.67 -4.59 -21.10
C LEU A 81 -5.70 -4.82 -22.21
N VAL A 82 -6.97 -4.49 -21.94
CA VAL A 82 -8.08 -4.65 -22.88
C VAL A 82 -8.44 -3.31 -23.51
N ALA A 83 -8.58 -2.25 -22.71
CA ALA A 83 -9.02 -0.96 -23.19
C ALA A 83 -8.02 -0.30 -24.15
N TYR A 84 -6.71 -0.40 -23.91
CA TYR A 84 -5.73 0.31 -24.75
C TYR A 84 -5.64 -0.25 -26.17
N PRO A 85 -5.59 -1.58 -26.40
CA PRO A 85 -5.67 -2.13 -27.74
C PRO A 85 -7.00 -1.85 -28.44
N LEU A 86 -8.13 -1.98 -27.73
CA LEU A 86 -9.46 -1.79 -28.33
C LEU A 86 -9.70 -0.33 -28.74
N LEU A 87 -9.24 0.63 -27.93
CA LEU A 87 -9.37 2.06 -28.19
C LEU A 87 -8.18 2.62 -28.98
N GLN A 88 -7.32 1.77 -29.54
CA GLN A 88 -6.15 2.18 -30.33
C GLN A 88 -5.23 3.21 -29.61
N ILE A 89 -5.17 3.14 -28.28
CA ILE A 89 -4.30 3.99 -27.45
C ILE A 89 -2.84 3.53 -27.59
N ALA A 90 -2.64 2.21 -27.56
CA ALA A 90 -1.32 1.59 -27.71
C ALA A 90 -1.46 0.17 -28.26
N THR A 91 -0.40 -0.33 -28.90
CA THR A 91 -0.34 -1.71 -29.37
C THR A 91 -0.33 -2.69 -28.19
N PRO A 92 -0.85 -3.92 -28.35
CA PRO A 92 -0.80 -4.94 -27.29
C PRO A 92 0.61 -5.14 -26.72
N ALA A 93 1.62 -5.22 -27.58
CA ALA A 93 3.02 -5.38 -27.16
C ALA A 93 3.49 -4.23 -26.24
N LYS A 94 3.17 -2.98 -26.60
CA LYS A 94 3.53 -1.79 -25.81
C LYS A 94 2.75 -1.70 -24.50
N THR A 95 1.49 -2.14 -24.49
CA THR A 95 0.67 -2.16 -23.27
C THR A 95 1.17 -3.25 -22.32
N PHE A 96 1.42 -4.46 -22.81
CA PHE A 96 1.74 -5.62 -21.99
C PHE A 96 3.14 -5.56 -21.40
N SER A 97 4.11 -4.94 -22.09
CA SER A 97 5.47 -4.78 -21.58
C SER A 97 5.52 -4.03 -20.23
N ASN A 98 4.54 -3.16 -19.97
CA ASN A 98 4.46 -2.45 -18.70
C ASN A 98 4.17 -3.36 -17.48
N TYR A 99 3.62 -4.57 -17.71
CA TYR A 99 3.33 -5.54 -16.65
C TYR A 99 4.50 -6.49 -16.37
N ALA A 100 5.58 -6.38 -17.15
CA ALA A 100 6.79 -7.19 -17.02
C ALA A 100 8.02 -6.35 -16.62
N SER A 101 7.84 -5.27 -15.83
CA SER A 101 8.97 -4.44 -15.40
C SER A 101 9.83 -5.13 -14.34
N GLY A 102 11.12 -4.80 -14.30
CA GLY A 102 12.06 -5.33 -13.29
C GLY A 102 11.61 -5.03 -11.85
N THR A 103 10.97 -3.88 -11.61
CA THR A 103 10.37 -3.54 -10.31
C THR A 103 9.32 -4.56 -9.86
N ILE A 104 8.46 -5.05 -10.77
CA ILE A 104 7.43 -6.04 -10.43
C ILE A 104 8.10 -7.36 -9.98
N PHE A 105 9.15 -7.79 -10.70
CA PHE A 105 9.92 -8.97 -10.31
C PHE A 105 10.69 -8.78 -9.00
N LEU A 106 11.17 -7.57 -8.70
CA LEU A 106 11.78 -7.25 -7.41
C LEU A 106 10.78 -7.42 -6.26
N PHE A 107 9.56 -6.91 -6.42
CA PHE A 107 8.48 -7.10 -5.42
C PHE A 107 8.09 -8.58 -5.29
N LEU A 108 8.01 -9.31 -6.40
CA LEU A 108 7.74 -10.75 -6.37
C LEU A 108 8.81 -11.50 -5.56
N GLY A 109 10.09 -11.21 -5.79
CA GLY A 109 11.19 -11.76 -5.00
C GLY A 109 11.11 -11.38 -3.52
N GLY A 110 10.80 -10.10 -3.23
CA GLY A 110 10.58 -9.61 -1.86
C GLY A 110 9.43 -10.34 -1.15
N PHE A 111 8.30 -10.56 -1.82
CA PHE A 111 7.17 -11.30 -1.27
C PHE A 111 7.49 -12.78 -1.04
N LEU A 112 8.27 -13.42 -1.92
CA LEU A 112 8.74 -14.78 -1.71
C LEU A 112 9.66 -14.88 -0.47
N LEU A 113 10.56 -13.92 -0.29
CA LEU A 113 11.40 -13.82 0.90
C LEU A 113 10.56 -13.60 2.16
N ALA A 114 9.62 -12.65 2.14
CA ALA A 114 8.72 -12.38 3.26
C ALA A 114 7.86 -13.61 3.61
N ALA A 115 7.32 -14.32 2.61
CA ALA A 115 6.57 -15.55 2.82
C ALA A 115 7.44 -16.66 3.44
N ALA A 116 8.71 -16.77 3.03
CA ALA A 116 9.64 -17.70 3.65
C ALA A 116 9.91 -17.34 5.12
N ILE A 117 10.23 -16.07 5.40
CA ILE A 117 10.44 -15.57 6.78
C ILE A 117 9.24 -15.89 7.66
N HIS A 118 8.03 -15.62 7.16
CA HIS A 118 6.78 -15.87 7.88
C HIS A 118 6.52 -17.38 8.12
N ARG A 119 6.74 -18.21 7.10
CA ARG A 119 6.56 -19.68 7.19
C ARG A 119 7.43 -20.31 8.26
N TRP A 120 8.64 -19.79 8.47
CA TRP A 120 9.57 -20.27 9.50
C TRP A 120 9.42 -19.54 10.84
N HIS A 121 8.45 -18.62 10.94
CA HIS A 121 8.22 -17.74 12.09
C HIS A 121 9.48 -16.97 12.53
N LEU A 122 10.36 -16.67 11.57
CA LEU A 122 11.60 -15.94 11.83
C LEU A 122 11.28 -14.50 12.23
N ASP A 123 10.29 -13.90 11.58
CA ASP A 123 9.68 -12.61 11.94
C ASP A 123 9.31 -12.53 13.43
N ARG A 124 8.56 -13.52 13.94
CA ARG A 124 8.14 -13.58 15.35
C ARG A 124 9.33 -13.76 16.29
N ARG A 125 10.31 -14.58 15.93
CA ARG A 125 11.52 -14.79 16.75
C ARG A 125 12.33 -13.51 16.87
N ILE A 126 12.55 -12.82 15.75
CA ILE A 126 13.27 -11.55 15.74
C ILE A 126 12.49 -10.53 16.57
N ALA A 127 11.18 -10.40 16.38
CA ALA A 127 10.38 -9.44 17.14
C ALA A 127 10.47 -9.65 18.66
N LEU A 128 10.31 -10.90 19.10
CA LEU A 128 10.43 -11.25 20.53
C LEU A 128 11.86 -11.06 21.07
N GLN A 129 12.90 -11.33 20.26
CA GLN A 129 14.28 -11.08 20.65
C GLN A 129 14.58 -9.59 20.77
N THR A 130 14.11 -8.78 19.82
CA THR A 130 14.22 -7.32 19.86
C THR A 130 13.56 -6.79 21.13
N LEU A 131 12.35 -7.24 21.46
CA LEU A 131 11.64 -6.83 22.69
C LEU A 131 12.39 -7.16 23.98
N ARG A 132 13.19 -8.23 24.03
CA ARG A 132 14.01 -8.58 25.22
C ARG A 132 15.11 -7.55 25.51
N VAL A 133 15.53 -6.79 24.51
CA VAL A 133 16.56 -5.75 24.67
C VAL A 133 15.98 -4.50 25.33
N PHE A 134 14.67 -4.27 25.18
CA PHE A 134 14.00 -3.13 25.77
C PHE A 134 13.57 -3.43 27.21
N GLY A 135 13.61 -2.42 28.07
CA GLY A 135 13.26 -2.59 29.48
C GLY A 135 11.76 -2.73 29.72
N THR A 136 11.39 -2.90 30.99
CA THR A 136 10.03 -3.25 31.44
C THR A 136 9.14 -2.03 31.73
N LYS A 137 9.65 -0.80 31.56
CA LYS A 137 8.84 0.41 31.76
C LYS A 137 7.88 0.61 30.57
N PRO A 138 6.66 1.13 30.77
CA PRO A 138 5.66 1.32 29.70
C PRO A 138 6.20 1.99 28.42
N ASN A 139 6.97 3.07 28.57
CA ASN A 139 7.56 3.79 27.44
C ASN A 139 8.65 2.98 26.71
N GLN A 140 9.41 2.15 27.44
CA GLN A 140 10.44 1.29 26.85
C GLN A 140 9.80 0.14 26.07
N MET A 141 8.67 -0.38 26.55
CA MET A 141 7.90 -1.42 25.87
C MET A 141 7.31 -0.89 24.56
N ILE A 142 6.75 0.33 24.58
CA ILE A 142 6.28 0.99 23.35
C ILE A 142 7.44 1.19 22.38
N ALA A 143 8.57 1.72 22.83
CA ALA A 143 9.75 1.90 21.97
C ALA A 143 10.22 0.57 21.35
N GLY A 144 10.26 -0.51 22.13
CA GLY A 144 10.62 -1.83 21.64
C GLY A 144 9.64 -2.38 20.62
N LEU A 145 8.33 -2.20 20.85
CA LEU A 145 7.31 -2.59 19.90
C LEU A 145 7.42 -1.77 18.61
N MET A 146 7.64 -0.46 18.70
CA MET A 146 7.82 0.41 17.53
C MET A 146 9.06 0.01 16.72
N THR A 147 10.24 -0.11 17.35
CA THR A 147 11.47 -0.48 16.65
C THR A 147 11.36 -1.86 16.02
N SER A 148 10.81 -2.84 16.73
CA SER A 148 10.58 -4.18 16.19
C SER A 148 9.62 -4.15 15.00
N THR A 149 8.51 -3.40 15.12
CA THR A 149 7.50 -3.31 14.06
C THR A 149 8.09 -2.63 12.83
N ALA A 150 8.77 -1.50 12.99
CA ALA A 150 9.38 -0.78 11.88
C ALA A 150 10.44 -1.63 11.17
N PHE A 151 11.29 -2.32 11.93
CA PHE A 151 12.30 -3.21 11.37
C PHE A 151 11.68 -4.37 10.58
N MET A 152 10.62 -5.00 11.09
CA MET A 152 9.91 -6.06 10.36
C MET A 152 9.23 -5.54 9.10
N SER A 153 8.59 -4.38 9.18
CA SER A 153 7.89 -3.76 8.06
C SER A 153 8.82 -3.28 6.94
N ALA A 154 10.11 -3.11 7.23
CA ALA A 154 11.10 -2.81 6.21
C ALA A 154 11.29 -3.96 5.20
N TRP A 155 10.94 -5.21 5.55
CA TRP A 155 11.18 -6.41 4.73
C TRP A 155 9.91 -7.19 4.39
N VAL A 156 8.85 -6.96 5.16
CA VAL A 156 7.55 -7.61 5.05
C VAL A 156 6.51 -6.53 4.73
N SER A 157 5.30 -6.90 4.31
CA SER A 157 4.22 -5.93 4.11
C SER A 157 3.75 -5.30 5.43
N ASN A 158 3.44 -4.00 5.43
CA ASN A 158 2.87 -3.27 6.56
C ASN A 158 1.67 -3.98 7.21
N THR A 159 0.74 -4.47 6.40
CA THR A 159 -0.47 -5.17 6.89
C THR A 159 -0.13 -6.48 7.61
N ALA A 160 0.75 -7.31 7.04
CA ALA A 160 1.17 -8.56 7.69
C ALA A 160 1.96 -8.30 8.97
N THR A 161 2.84 -7.29 8.97
CA THR A 161 3.60 -6.89 10.17
C THR A 161 2.67 -6.45 11.29
N ALA A 162 1.70 -5.58 11.00
CA ALA A 162 0.71 -5.14 11.99
C ALA A 162 -0.12 -6.32 12.52
N ALA A 163 -0.63 -7.18 11.63
CA ALA A 163 -1.40 -8.37 12.00
C ALA A 163 -0.61 -9.34 12.89
N MET A 164 0.70 -9.49 12.66
CA MET A 164 1.59 -10.29 13.51
C MET A 164 1.86 -9.62 14.87
N MET A 165 2.08 -8.30 14.89
CA MET A 165 2.48 -7.57 16.08
C MET A 165 1.32 -7.38 17.07
N VAL A 166 0.07 -7.28 16.60
CA VAL A 166 -1.11 -7.11 17.48
C VAL A 166 -1.23 -8.25 18.51
N PRO A 167 -1.24 -9.55 18.14
CA PRO A 167 -1.25 -10.63 19.13
C PRO A 167 -0.08 -10.60 20.11
N ILE A 168 1.12 -10.20 19.66
CA ILE A 168 2.30 -10.06 20.53
C ILE A 168 2.07 -8.94 21.54
N ALA A 169 1.57 -7.79 21.07
CA ALA A 169 1.23 -6.66 21.93
C ALA A 169 0.18 -7.03 22.97
N VAL A 170 -0.87 -7.74 22.58
CA VAL A 170 -1.89 -8.24 23.51
C VAL A 170 -1.29 -9.17 24.56
N ALA A 171 -0.39 -10.07 24.17
CA ALA A 171 0.30 -10.94 25.13
C ALA A 171 1.16 -10.13 26.12
N VAL A 172 1.88 -9.12 25.63
CA VAL A 172 2.68 -8.21 26.46
C VAL A 172 1.80 -7.41 27.43
N MET A 173 0.68 -6.85 26.96
CA MET A 173 -0.29 -6.15 27.79
C MET A 173 -0.87 -7.07 28.86
N GLY A 174 -1.18 -8.33 28.52
CA GLY A 174 -1.67 -9.33 29.47
C GLY A 174 -0.66 -9.67 30.59
N VAL A 175 0.64 -9.71 30.27
CA VAL A 175 1.69 -9.89 31.30
C VAL A 175 1.73 -8.71 32.26
N VAL A 176 1.66 -7.47 31.76
CA VAL A 176 1.63 -6.27 32.60
C VAL A 176 0.38 -6.26 33.49
N ARG A 177 -0.78 -6.64 32.94
CA ARG A 177 -2.03 -6.76 33.67
C ARG A 177 -1.95 -7.77 34.80
N SER A 178 -1.32 -8.92 34.58
CA SER A 178 -1.22 -9.98 35.59
C SER A 178 -0.47 -9.56 36.87
N ALA A 179 0.31 -8.47 36.82
CA ALA A 179 1.00 -7.90 37.96
C ALA A 179 0.18 -6.83 38.71
N GLN A 180 -0.99 -6.44 38.21
CA GLN A 180 -1.86 -5.44 38.83
C GLN A 180 -2.78 -6.09 39.89
N PRO A 181 -3.01 -5.43 41.04
CA PRO A 181 -3.80 -5.99 42.14
C PRO A 181 -5.33 -5.94 41.91
N THR A 182 -5.81 -5.11 40.98
CA THR A 182 -7.24 -4.86 40.76
C THR A 182 -7.71 -5.47 39.44
N GLU A 183 -8.88 -6.13 39.41
CA GLU A 183 -9.44 -6.73 38.19
C GLU A 183 -10.05 -5.73 37.20
N GLN A 184 -10.36 -4.50 37.62
CA GLN A 184 -10.87 -3.44 36.75
C GLN A 184 -9.76 -2.74 35.96
N ILE A 185 -10.00 -2.53 34.66
CA ILE A 185 -9.08 -1.81 33.77
C ILE A 185 -9.22 -0.31 34.10
N GLY A 186 -8.13 0.29 34.58
CA GLY A 186 -8.08 1.72 34.83
C GLY A 186 -8.04 2.53 33.54
N GLU A 187 -8.38 3.81 33.61
CA GLU A 187 -8.37 4.70 32.44
C GLU A 187 -6.96 4.83 31.82
N ASP A 188 -5.92 4.93 32.65
CA ASP A 188 -4.53 5.03 32.19
C ASP A 188 -4.04 3.75 31.51
N GLU A 189 -4.50 2.60 31.97
CA GLU A 189 -4.20 1.31 31.34
C GLU A 189 -4.87 1.19 29.97
N HIS A 190 -6.13 1.62 29.87
CA HIS A 190 -6.82 1.69 28.58
C HIS A 190 -6.10 2.61 27.60
N LYS A 191 -5.74 3.83 28.03
CA LYS A 191 -4.97 4.80 27.22
C LYS A 191 -3.62 4.22 26.78
N TRP A 192 -2.93 3.52 27.68
CA TRP A 192 -1.67 2.86 27.34
C TRP A 192 -1.87 1.76 26.29
N GLY A 193 -2.90 0.91 26.42
CA GLY A 193 -3.20 -0.13 25.44
C GLY A 193 -3.57 0.43 24.06
N VAL A 194 -4.35 1.51 24.01
CA VAL A 194 -4.62 2.25 22.76
C VAL A 194 -3.32 2.81 22.18
N GLY A 195 -2.46 3.40 23.02
CA GLY A 195 -1.15 3.90 22.62
C GLY A 195 -0.27 2.82 22.00
N VAL A 196 -0.22 1.63 22.61
CA VAL A 196 0.52 0.47 22.10
C VAL A 196 0.05 0.06 20.70
N LEU A 197 -1.28 -0.05 20.49
CA LEU A 197 -1.82 -0.44 19.18
C LEU A 197 -1.58 0.62 18.11
N LEU A 198 -1.73 1.91 18.44
CA LEU A 198 -1.42 3.02 17.53
C LEU A 198 0.07 3.07 17.18
N SER A 199 0.94 2.85 18.16
CA SER A 199 2.39 2.77 17.96
C SER A 199 2.77 1.69 16.96
N ILE A 200 2.12 0.52 17.00
CA ILE A 200 2.34 -0.55 16.01
C ILE A 200 1.84 -0.13 14.64
N ALA A 201 0.64 0.45 14.54
CA ALA A 201 0.08 0.89 13.25
C ALA A 201 0.98 1.93 12.56
N TYR A 202 1.48 2.91 13.31
CA TYR A 202 2.40 3.92 12.78
C TYR A 202 3.77 3.35 12.48
N ALA A 203 4.35 2.55 13.38
CA ALA A 203 5.66 1.96 13.15
C ALA A 203 5.70 1.02 11.94
N ALA A 204 4.62 0.26 11.69
CA ALA A 204 4.51 -0.56 10.48
C ALA A 204 4.52 0.31 9.22
N SER A 205 3.73 1.40 9.21
CA SER A 205 3.67 2.32 8.08
C SER A 205 4.99 3.04 7.82
N ILE A 206 5.65 3.51 8.89
CA ILE A 206 6.94 4.19 8.84
C ILE A 206 8.02 3.22 8.36
N GLY A 207 8.16 2.06 9.01
CA GLY A 207 9.16 1.05 8.65
C GLY A 207 9.10 0.58 7.19
N GLY A 208 7.90 0.53 6.61
CA GLY A 208 7.70 0.19 5.19
C GLY A 208 8.34 1.16 4.21
N MET A 209 8.74 2.36 4.65
CA MET A 209 9.47 3.33 3.82
C MET A 209 10.97 2.99 3.69
N ALA A 210 11.55 2.28 4.67
CA ALA A 210 13.00 2.11 4.77
C ALA A 210 13.65 1.41 3.56
N THR A 211 12.94 0.46 2.92
CA THR A 211 13.46 -0.28 1.77
C THR A 211 12.52 -0.24 0.58
N LEU A 212 13.05 -0.58 -0.59
CA LEU A 212 12.28 -0.53 -1.84
C LEU A 212 11.15 -1.59 -1.89
N ILE A 213 11.26 -2.67 -1.11
CA ILE A 213 10.26 -3.77 -1.07
C ILE A 213 9.26 -3.64 0.08
N GLY A 214 9.48 -2.71 1.02
CA GLY A 214 8.62 -2.57 2.21
C GLY A 214 7.18 -2.13 1.87
N SER A 215 7.02 -1.26 0.87
CA SER A 215 5.70 -0.78 0.45
C SER A 215 5.61 -0.49 -1.05
N PRO A 216 4.48 -0.79 -1.73
CA PRO A 216 4.31 -0.56 -3.18
C PRO A 216 4.63 0.86 -3.69
N PRO A 217 4.30 1.97 -2.98
CA PRO A 217 4.64 3.31 -3.42
C PRO A 217 6.14 3.54 -3.68
N ASN A 218 7.02 2.87 -2.92
CA ASN A 218 8.47 2.98 -3.09
C ASN A 218 8.90 2.44 -4.46
N GLY A 219 8.34 1.29 -4.86
CA GLY A 219 8.53 0.70 -6.18
C GLY A 219 7.99 1.56 -7.31
N ILE A 220 6.78 2.10 -7.14
CA ILE A 220 6.16 3.00 -8.10
C ILE A 220 7.04 4.23 -8.34
N PHE A 221 7.58 4.82 -7.27
CA PHE A 221 8.53 5.92 -7.38
C PHE A 221 9.81 5.51 -8.14
N ALA A 222 10.44 4.40 -7.76
CA ALA A 222 11.66 3.94 -8.42
C ALA A 222 11.45 3.74 -9.93
N ARG A 223 10.31 3.14 -10.30
CA ARG A 223 9.92 2.98 -11.70
C ARG A 223 9.68 4.33 -12.38
N PHE A 224 8.98 5.25 -11.72
CA PHE A 224 8.72 6.58 -12.28
C PHE A 224 10.02 7.34 -12.57
N VAL A 225 10.99 7.29 -11.66
CA VAL A 225 12.31 7.92 -11.84
C VAL A 225 13.07 7.26 -12.98
N GLU A 226 13.08 5.93 -13.04
CA GLU A 226 13.71 5.18 -14.13
C GLU A 226 13.09 5.53 -15.49
N GLN A 227 11.76 5.63 -15.58
CA GLN A 227 11.05 5.95 -16.83
C GLN A 227 11.19 7.41 -17.26
N THR A 228 11.30 8.35 -16.31
CA THR A 228 11.30 9.80 -16.59
C THR A 228 12.70 10.36 -16.78
N TYR A 229 13.67 9.85 -16.01
CA TYR A 229 15.02 10.40 -15.94
C TYR A 229 16.10 9.40 -16.38
N ASP A 230 15.71 8.21 -16.87
CA ASP A 230 16.61 7.14 -17.31
C ASP A 230 17.66 6.76 -16.24
N THR A 231 17.29 6.95 -14.96
CA THR A 231 18.18 6.75 -13.81
C THR A 231 17.62 5.65 -12.91
N PRO A 232 18.25 4.47 -12.85
CA PRO A 232 17.72 3.37 -12.05
C PRO A 232 17.92 3.64 -10.56
N VAL A 233 16.84 3.50 -9.78
CA VAL A 233 16.89 3.58 -8.32
C VAL A 233 17.22 2.20 -7.75
N THR A 234 18.50 1.99 -7.42
CA THR A 234 18.95 0.74 -6.81
C THR A 234 18.47 0.60 -5.36
N PHE A 235 18.36 -0.64 -4.87
CA PHE A 235 17.95 -0.95 -3.50
C PHE A 235 18.77 -0.19 -2.44
N LEU A 236 20.11 -0.18 -2.59
CA LEU A 236 21.00 0.53 -1.67
C LEU A 236 20.91 2.06 -1.80
N ALA A 237 20.69 2.58 -3.01
CA ALA A 237 20.49 4.02 -3.20
C ALA A 237 19.22 4.51 -2.49
N TRP A 238 18.13 3.73 -2.57
CA TRP A 238 16.91 4.01 -1.82
C TRP A 238 17.17 4.03 -0.32
N MET A 239 17.80 2.97 0.23
CA MET A 239 18.06 2.87 1.67
C MET A 239 18.91 4.02 2.22
N LYS A 240 19.87 4.54 1.45
CA LYS A 240 20.69 5.69 1.87
C LYS A 240 19.87 6.95 2.14
N VAL A 241 18.73 7.11 1.46
CA VAL A 241 17.84 8.27 1.60
C VAL A 241 16.69 7.95 2.55
N ALA A 242 16.08 6.77 2.42
CA ALA A 242 14.87 6.42 3.16
C ALA A 242 15.16 6.02 4.60
N LEU A 243 16.25 5.30 4.88
CA LEU A 243 16.56 4.83 6.24
C LEU A 243 16.79 5.98 7.23
N PRO A 244 17.47 7.10 6.90
CA PRO A 244 17.58 8.25 7.80
C PRO A 244 16.26 8.98 8.08
N VAL A 245 15.28 8.87 7.18
CA VAL A 245 13.95 9.49 7.31
C VAL A 245 13.00 8.61 8.13
N THR A 246 13.30 7.32 8.25
CA THR A 246 12.45 6.29 8.86
C THR A 246 12.84 6.03 10.31
#